data_AF-A0A453GWI6-F1
#
_entry.id   AF-A0A453GWI6-F1
#
_cell.length_a   1.000
_cell.length_b   1.000
_cell.length_c   1.000
_cell.angle_alpha   90.00
_cell.angle_beta   90.00
_cell.angle_gamma   90.00
#
_symmetry.space_group_name_H-M   'P 1'
#
loop_
_entity.id
_entity.type
_entity.pdbx_description
1 polymer ?
#
loop_
_entity_poly.entity_id
_entity_poly.type
_entity_poly.pdbx_seq_one_letter_code
_entity_poly.pdbx_strand_id
1 'polypeptide(L)' 'LACHAPGVSARQRAELFVGGLPDHIRVDVEMRRPQDLQTAMYYARAFERRVVAIQQA' A
#
# COMPACT_ATOMS: atom_id res chain seq x y z
N LEU A 1 12.62 -21.41 -14.34
CA LEU A 1 13.36 -20.49 -13.46
C LEU A 1 12.35 -19.59 -12.75
N ALA A 2 12.10 -19.81 -11.46
CA ALA A 2 11.41 -18.80 -10.65
C ALA A 2 12.44 -17.71 -10.33
N CYS A 3 12.21 -16.49 -10.80
CA CYS A 3 13.09 -15.36 -10.52
C CYS A 3 13.03 -15.02 -9.02
N HIS A 4 13.89 -15.65 -8.23
CA HIS A 4 14.18 -15.16 -6.88
C HIS A 4 15.03 -13.91 -7.07
N ALA A 5 14.48 -12.73 -6.79
CA ALA A 5 15.21 -11.46 -6.82
C ALA A 5 15.68 -11.12 -5.40
N PRO A 6 16.81 -11.67 -4.91
CA PRO A 6 17.39 -11.20 -3.68
C PRO A 6 17.85 -9.76 -3.90
N GLY A 7 17.23 -8.79 -3.23
CA GLY A 7 17.69 -7.40 -3.28
C GLY A 7 16.64 -6.32 -3.07
N VAL A 8 15.33 -6.63 -3.12
CA VAL A 8 14.31 -5.61 -2.88
C VAL A 8 14.23 -5.31 -1.38
N SER A 9 14.66 -4.11 -0.97
CA SER A 9 14.58 -3.64 0.41
C SER A 9 13.14 -3.61 0.93
N ALA A 10 12.97 -3.60 2.27
CA ALA A 10 11.63 -3.49 2.87
C ALA A 10 10.86 -2.27 2.36
N ARG A 11 11.58 -1.15 2.19
CA ARG A 11 11.04 0.09 1.63
C ARG A 11 10.63 -0.06 0.17
N GLN A 12 11.48 -0.67 -0.67
CA GLN A 12 11.12 -0.87 -2.08
C GLN A 12 9.92 -1.80 -2.23
N ARG A 13 9.76 -2.81 -1.36
CA ARG A 13 8.53 -3.63 -1.32
C ARG A 13 7.30 -2.79 -0.97
N ALA A 14 7.44 -1.85 -0.03
CA ALA A 14 6.38 -0.91 0.32
C ALA A 14 6.03 -0.01 -0.87
N GLU A 15 7.03 0.58 -1.54
CA GLU A 15 6.85 1.45 -2.70
C GLU A 15 6.18 0.72 -3.86
N LEU A 16 6.59 -0.52 -4.17
CA LEU A 16 5.96 -1.35 -5.18
C LEU A 16 4.49 -1.67 -4.84
N PHE A 17 4.20 -1.98 -3.58
CA PHE A 17 2.84 -2.21 -3.13
C PHE A 17 1.98 -0.94 -3.25
N VAL A 18 2.47 0.20 -2.78
CA VAL A 18 1.78 1.49 -2.84
C VAL A 18 1.51 1.90 -4.29
N GLY A 19 2.50 1.73 -5.18
CA GLY A 19 2.34 2.01 -6.61
C GLY A 19 1.30 1.14 -7.32
N GLY A 20 0.93 -0.01 -6.76
CA GLY A 20 -0.12 -0.89 -7.28
C GLY A 20 -1.53 -0.59 -6.76
N LEU A 21 -1.70 0.38 -5.85
CA LEU A 21 -3.01 0.72 -5.28
C LEU A 21 -3.84 1.59 -6.23
N PRO A 22 -5.19 1.51 -6.18
CA PRO A 22 -6.06 2.46 -6.86
C PRO A 22 -5.76 3.91 -6.43
N ASP A 23 -5.79 4.86 -7.36
CA ASP A 23 -5.37 6.24 -7.13
C ASP A 23 -5.95 6.89 -5.86
N HIS A 24 -7.25 6.73 -5.62
CA HIS A 24 -7.94 7.30 -4.46
C HIS A 24 -7.50 6.72 -3.11
N ILE A 25 -6.89 5.53 -3.10
CA ILE A 25 -6.27 4.91 -1.91
C ILE A 25 -4.78 5.22 -1.88
N ARG A 26 -4.13 5.17 -3.05
CA ARG A 26 -2.69 5.38 -3.20
C ARG A 26 -2.25 6.72 -2.63
N VAL A 27 -2.94 7.82 -2.97
CA VAL A 27 -2.59 9.17 -2.47
C VAL A 27 -2.61 9.24 -0.94
N ASP A 28 -3.59 8.60 -0.32
CA ASP A 28 -3.76 8.59 1.14
C ASP A 28 -2.66 7.76 1.83
N VAL A 29 -2.25 6.64 1.22
CA VAL A 29 -1.16 5.80 1.73
C VAL A 29 0.21 6.46 1.51
N GLU A 30 0.44 7.11 0.36
CA GLU A 30 1.67 7.86 0.06
C GLU A 30 1.93 8.97 1.08
N MET A 31 0.88 9.69 1.51
CA MET A 31 0.97 10.72 2.54
C MET A 31 1.46 10.18 3.90
N ARG A 32 1.24 8.89 4.19
CA ARG A 32 1.69 8.26 5.44
C ARG A 32 3.14 7.78 5.40
N ARG A 33 3.77 7.74 4.22
CA ARG A 33 5.18 7.34 4.03
C ARG A 33 5.54 6.03 4.76
N PRO A 34 4.83 4.91 4.47
CA PRO A 34 5.11 3.62 5.12
C PRO A 34 6.56 3.19 4.87
N GLN A 35 7.24 2.71 5.92
CA GLN A 35 8.65 2.30 5.85
C GLN A 35 8.83 0.86 5.34
N ASP A 36 7.76 0.06 5.43
CA ASP A 36 7.75 -1.35 5.07
C ASP A 36 6.38 -1.76 4.52
N LEU A 37 6.35 -2.96 3.94
CA LEU A 37 5.18 -3.54 3.31
C LEU A 37 4.01 -3.72 4.30
N GLN A 38 4.28 -4.12 5.55
CA GLN A 38 3.23 -4.40 6.52
C GLN A 38 2.48 -3.11 6.89
N THR A 39 3.23 -2.03 7.11
CA THR A 39 2.68 -0.70 7.38
C THR A 39 1.88 -0.17 6.18
N ALA A 40 2.39 -0.38 4.95
CA ALA A 40 1.68 0.02 3.73
C ALA A 40 0.34 -0.74 3.57
N MET A 41 0.34 -2.05 3.80
CA MET A 41 -0.87 -2.88 3.77
C MET A 41 -1.89 -2.48 4.84
N TYR A 42 -1.41 -2.17 6.05
CA TYR A 42 -2.27 -1.70 7.13
C TYR A 42 -3.00 -0.41 6.74
N TYR A 43 -2.29 0.59 6.20
CA TYR A 43 -2.91 1.84 5.77
C TYR A 43 -3.87 1.62 4.60
N ALA A 44 -3.47 0.87 3.57
CA ALA A 44 -4.35 0.56 2.44
C ALA A 44 -5.69 -0.03 2.92
N ARG A 45 -5.64 -1.01 3.83
CA ARG A 45 -6.85 -1.63 4.39
C ARG A 45 -7.71 -0.65 5.21
N ALA A 46 -7.09 0.26 5.94
CA ALA A 46 -7.81 1.28 6.69
C ALA A 46 -8.54 2.26 5.75
N PHE A 47 -7.89 2.69 4.68
CA PHE A 47 -8.49 3.60 3.69
C PHE A 47 -9.56 2.91 2.85
N GLU A 48 -9.39 1.65 2.46
CA GLU A 48 -10.45 0.84 1.84
C GLU A 48 -11.73 0.84 2.70
N ARG A 49 -11.59 0.54 4.00
CA ARG A 49 -12.74 0.50 4.92
C ARG A 49 -13.43 1.86 5.05
N ARG A 50 -12.65 2.95 5.04
CA ARG A 50 -13.20 4.31 5.07
C ARG A 50 -14.02 4.61 3.80
N VAL A 51 -13.51 4.25 2.63
CA VAL A 51 -14.22 4.45 1.35
C VAL A 51 -15.54 3.67 1.36
N VAL A 52 -15.51 2.40 1.76
CA VAL A 52 -16.74 1.58 1.87
C VAL A 52 -17.74 2.20 2.83
N ALA A 53 -17.30 2.66 4.00
CA ALA A 53 -18.19 3.29 4.98
C ALA A 53 -18.83 4.60 4.46
N ILE A 54 -18.09 5.39 3.67
CA ILE A 54 -18.62 6.61 3.04
C ILE A 54 -19.61 6.28 1.92
N GLN A 55 -19.35 5.24 1.13
CA GLN A 55 -20.22 4.82 0.03
C GLN A 55 -21.56 4.22 0.51
N GLN A 56 -21.58 3.64 1.72
CA GLN A 56 -22.76 3.00 2.33
C GLN A 56 -23.58 3.94 3.22
N ALA A 57 -23.13 5.19 3.42
CA ALA A 57 -23.83 6.23 4.16
C ALA A 57 -24.70 7.08 3.23
#